data_AF-A0A7X9C8L8-F1
#
_entry.id   AF-A0A7X9C8L8-F1
#
_cell.length_a   1.000
_cell.length_b   1.000
_cell.length_c   1.000
_cell.angle_alpha   90.00
_cell.angle_beta   90.00
_cell.angle_gamma   90.00
#
_symmetry.space_group_name_H-M   'P 1'
#
loop_
_entity.id
_entity.type
_entity.pdbx_description
1 polymer ?
#
loop_
_entity_poly.entity_id
_entity_poly.type
_entity_poly.pdbx_seq_one_letter_code
_entity_poly.pdbx_strand_id
1 'polypeptide(L)'
;MSPGEQPRTRHRLQLPRDTSPADVLSMVRNVRPGAMLGEDGTIDLGDGTFLEPDHSPRGAGRWSIDTPWDREVPLPEGMVDSHGYGRAFPEGMPFGVERQALDLAWSLGRRLYGAVVTDAGVRLEPHPFQVRDLTVVSPHALAPESLAQLLAPLEPDAQLDEVPEDVVRSGYSVTIPLPEAEEIALRVGRSSRPTALSALDWVEDAVDYELVHLTADPEEDAIEVPSSETSERWQHVYQRIGRIAGLLAETVGGYVVDLEGFLVDPSDLA
;
A
#
# COMPACT_ATOMS: atom_id res chain seq x y z
N MET A 1 24.83 -28.32 17.11
CA MET A 1 24.40 -27.07 16.45
C MET A 1 25.58 -26.58 15.63
N SER A 2 25.45 -26.59 14.32
CA SER A 2 26.46 -25.99 13.44
C SER A 2 26.49 -24.48 13.69
N PRO A 3 27.66 -23.83 13.71
CA PRO A 3 27.74 -22.40 13.86
C PRO A 3 27.22 -21.72 12.58
N GLY A 4 26.23 -20.84 12.69
CA GLY A 4 25.90 -19.87 11.62
C GLY A 4 24.50 -19.92 11.00
N GLU A 5 23.56 -20.74 11.47
CA GLU A 5 22.18 -20.67 10.98
C GLU A 5 21.39 -19.65 11.82
N GLN A 6 20.99 -18.54 11.20
CA GLN A 6 20.14 -17.53 11.83
C GLN A 6 18.81 -18.19 12.22
N PRO A 7 18.28 -17.97 13.44
CA PRO A 7 16.97 -18.49 13.81
C PRO A 7 15.93 -18.05 12.79
N ARG A 8 14.96 -18.91 12.50
CA ARG A 8 13.88 -18.64 11.54
C ARG A 8 12.54 -18.62 12.25
N THR A 9 11.60 -17.89 11.68
CA THR A 9 10.20 -17.90 12.10
C THR A 9 9.28 -18.10 10.91
N ARG A 10 8.08 -18.61 11.18
CA ARG A 10 7.09 -18.95 10.17
C ARG A 10 5.75 -18.32 10.50
N HIS A 11 5.37 -17.34 9.69
CA HIS A 11 4.03 -16.77 9.69
C HIS A 11 3.21 -17.40 8.57
N ARG A 12 1.94 -16.99 8.44
CA ARG A 12 1.07 -17.50 7.40
C ARG A 12 0.18 -16.41 6.84
N LEU A 13 0.25 -16.21 5.53
CA LEU A 13 -0.72 -15.46 4.76
C LEU A 13 -1.89 -16.38 4.39
N GLN A 14 -3.12 -15.93 4.66
CA GLN A 14 -4.35 -16.65 4.35
C GLN A 14 -5.21 -15.80 3.41
N LEU A 15 -5.26 -16.20 2.15
CA LEU A 15 -6.03 -15.55 1.09
C LEU A 15 -7.30 -16.36 0.77
N PRO A 16 -8.28 -15.77 0.06
CA PRO A 16 -9.37 -16.51 -0.55
C PRO A 16 -8.88 -17.71 -1.35
N ARG A 17 -9.63 -18.82 -1.33
CA ARG A 17 -9.19 -20.11 -1.88
C ARG A 17 -9.01 -20.11 -3.40
N ASP A 18 -9.67 -19.18 -4.07
CA ASP A 18 -9.66 -18.92 -5.51
C ASP A 18 -8.58 -17.92 -5.94
N THR A 19 -7.82 -17.37 -5.00
CA THR A 19 -6.70 -16.47 -5.31
C THR A 19 -5.66 -17.20 -6.14
N SER A 20 -5.35 -16.67 -7.32
CA SER A 20 -4.34 -17.23 -8.21
C SER A 20 -2.94 -17.01 -7.64
N PRO A 21 -2.08 -18.04 -7.60
CA PRO A 21 -0.66 -17.87 -7.26
C PRO A 21 0.09 -16.90 -8.17
N ALA A 22 -0.36 -16.76 -9.43
CA ALA A 22 0.23 -15.81 -10.37
C ALA A 22 -0.09 -14.35 -9.97
N ASP A 23 -1.25 -14.10 -9.37
CA ASP A 23 -1.64 -12.75 -8.91
C ASP A 23 -0.78 -12.36 -7.70
N VAL A 24 -0.58 -13.31 -6.76
CA VAL A 24 0.34 -13.13 -5.62
C VAL A 24 1.75 -12.79 -6.09
N LEU A 25 2.30 -13.55 -7.04
CA LEU A 25 3.63 -13.27 -7.59
C LEU A 25 3.70 -11.91 -8.30
N SER A 26 2.66 -11.55 -9.05
CA SER A 26 2.60 -10.27 -9.77
C SER A 26 2.60 -9.11 -8.78
N MET A 27 1.80 -9.20 -7.71
CA MET A 27 1.78 -8.21 -6.64
C MET A 27 3.12 -8.12 -5.91
N VAL A 28 3.72 -9.25 -5.53
CA VAL A 28 5.04 -9.28 -4.89
C VAL A 28 6.07 -8.54 -5.74
N ARG A 29 6.05 -8.72 -7.06
CA ARG A 29 7.01 -8.08 -7.98
C ARG A 29 6.87 -6.57 -8.09
N ASN A 30 5.72 -5.99 -7.72
CA ASN A 30 5.57 -4.53 -7.66
C ASN A 30 6.55 -3.91 -6.65
N VAL A 31 6.78 -4.58 -5.52
CA VAL A 31 7.61 -4.08 -4.41
C VAL A 31 8.91 -4.85 -4.22
N ARG A 32 9.03 -6.02 -4.85
CA ARG A 32 10.23 -6.87 -4.91
C ARG A 32 10.44 -7.38 -6.35
N PRO A 33 10.91 -6.53 -7.28
CA PRO A 33 11.09 -6.93 -8.69
C PRO A 33 12.03 -8.12 -8.89
N GLY A 34 12.98 -8.32 -7.96
CA GLY A 34 13.90 -9.46 -7.96
C GLY A 34 13.29 -10.79 -7.51
N ALA A 35 12.01 -10.82 -7.12
CA ALA A 35 11.38 -12.04 -6.60
C ALA A 35 11.32 -13.16 -7.67
N MET A 36 11.75 -14.35 -7.27
CA MET A 36 11.89 -15.52 -8.13
C MET A 36 10.89 -16.61 -7.77
N LEU A 37 10.23 -17.19 -8.78
CA LEU A 37 9.32 -18.32 -8.61
C LEU A 37 10.08 -19.64 -8.79
N GLY A 38 10.02 -20.52 -7.79
CA GLY A 38 10.53 -21.89 -7.85
C GLY A 38 9.59 -22.85 -8.58
N GLU A 39 10.11 -24.02 -8.95
CA GLU A 39 9.32 -25.07 -9.64
C GLU A 39 8.18 -25.63 -8.77
N ASP A 40 8.34 -25.58 -7.45
CA ASP A 40 7.34 -25.96 -6.46
C ASP A 40 6.30 -24.85 -6.19
N GLY A 41 6.46 -23.67 -6.80
CA GLY A 41 5.58 -22.52 -6.58
C GLY A 41 5.99 -21.65 -5.39
N THR A 42 7.08 -21.97 -4.70
CA THR A 42 7.67 -21.09 -3.67
C THR A 42 8.17 -19.81 -4.32
N ILE A 43 7.91 -18.65 -3.69
CA ILE A 43 8.42 -17.36 -4.13
C ILE A 43 9.57 -16.96 -3.21
N ASP A 44 10.78 -16.88 -3.76
CA ASP A 44 11.96 -16.30 -3.10
C ASP A 44 11.84 -14.77 -3.16
N LEU A 45 11.77 -14.15 -1.98
CA LEU A 45 11.61 -12.71 -1.81
C LEU A 45 12.96 -11.99 -1.65
N GLY A 46 14.07 -12.72 -1.58
CA GLY A 46 15.38 -12.23 -1.17
C GLY A 46 15.58 -12.29 0.35
N ASP A 47 16.80 -11.99 0.79
CA ASP A 47 17.18 -11.89 2.21
C ASP A 47 16.87 -13.13 3.08
N GLY A 48 16.78 -14.31 2.44
CA GLY A 48 16.45 -15.56 3.11
C GLY A 48 14.98 -15.70 3.48
N THR A 49 14.11 -14.91 2.85
CA THR A 49 12.65 -14.90 3.05
C THR A 49 11.94 -15.57 1.88
N PHE A 50 11.02 -16.48 2.20
CA PHE A 50 10.27 -17.27 1.22
C PHE A 50 8.77 -17.23 1.50
N LEU A 51 7.98 -17.19 0.44
CA LEU A 51 6.54 -17.39 0.48
C LEU A 51 6.22 -18.78 -0.11
N GLU A 52 5.92 -19.74 0.75
CA GLU A 52 5.73 -21.16 0.40
C GLU A 52 4.24 -21.49 0.32
N PRO A 53 3.68 -21.92 -0.83
CA PRO A 53 2.28 -22.30 -0.92
C PRO A 53 1.97 -23.61 -0.17
N ASP A 54 0.81 -23.68 0.48
CA ASP A 54 0.32 -24.91 1.10
C ASP A 54 -0.35 -25.81 0.03
N HIS A 55 0.38 -26.84 -0.41
CA HIS A 55 -0.08 -27.80 -1.41
C HIS A 55 -1.09 -28.84 -0.88
N SER A 56 -1.44 -28.80 0.41
CA SER A 56 -2.43 -29.74 0.93
C SER A 56 -3.81 -29.48 0.30
N PRO A 57 -4.72 -30.47 0.27
CA PRO A 57 -6.08 -30.29 -0.28
C PRO A 57 -6.90 -29.17 0.40
N ARG A 58 -6.50 -28.75 1.61
CA ARG A 58 -7.13 -27.66 2.37
C ARG A 58 -6.26 -26.40 2.41
N GLY A 59 -5.14 -26.41 1.70
CA GLY A 59 -4.12 -25.38 1.67
C GLY A 59 -4.34 -24.28 0.64
N ALA A 60 -5.31 -24.44 -0.28
CA ALA A 60 -5.63 -23.41 -1.27
C ALA A 60 -5.78 -22.01 -0.65
N GLY A 61 -5.06 -21.03 -1.19
CA GLY A 61 -4.99 -19.65 -0.70
C GLY A 61 -4.07 -19.45 0.52
N ARG A 62 -3.45 -20.50 1.08
CA ARG A 62 -2.56 -20.38 2.24
C ARG A 62 -1.10 -20.43 1.81
N TRP A 63 -0.32 -19.53 2.40
CA TRP A 63 1.11 -19.44 2.18
C TRP A 63 1.83 -19.35 3.53
N SER A 64 2.90 -20.12 3.71
CA SER A 64 3.82 -19.92 4.83
C SER A 64 4.81 -18.81 4.44
N ILE A 65 5.05 -17.88 5.35
CA ILE A 65 6.10 -16.87 5.22
C ILE A 65 7.24 -17.36 6.09
N ASP A 66 8.28 -17.93 5.49
CA ASP A 66 9.47 -18.41 6.19
C ASP A 66 10.57 -17.37 6.08
N THR A 67 10.95 -16.77 7.19
CA THR A 67 11.86 -15.60 7.25
C THR A 67 12.87 -15.77 8.38
N PRO A 68 14.05 -15.15 8.31
CA PRO A 68 14.90 -15.02 9.48
C PRO A 68 14.13 -14.33 10.61
N TRP A 69 14.29 -14.85 11.83
CA TRP A 69 13.77 -14.24 13.05
C TRP A 69 14.61 -13.00 13.36
N ASP A 70 13.94 -11.86 13.50
CA ASP A 70 14.55 -10.57 13.72
C ASP A 70 13.58 -9.70 14.52
N ARG A 71 13.80 -9.64 15.84
CA ARG A 71 12.93 -8.90 16.76
C ARG A 71 13.72 -8.07 17.75
N GLU A 72 13.23 -6.87 18.01
CA GLU A 72 13.83 -5.94 18.95
C GLU A 72 12.97 -5.73 20.20
N VAL A 73 13.67 -5.46 21.31
CA VAL A 73 13.11 -4.98 22.57
C VAL A 73 14.02 -3.86 23.07
N PRO A 74 13.49 -2.67 23.43
CA PRO A 74 12.08 -2.25 23.44
C PRO A 74 11.58 -1.74 22.08
N LEU A 75 10.26 -1.52 21.94
CA LEU A 75 9.66 -0.80 20.81
C LEU A 75 10.33 0.58 20.68
N PRO A 76 10.83 0.97 19.48
CA PRO A 76 11.33 2.32 19.25
C PRO A 76 10.26 3.38 19.56
N GLU A 77 10.66 4.44 20.25
CA GLU A 77 9.75 5.54 20.61
C GLU A 77 9.19 6.22 19.33
N GLY A 78 7.88 6.44 19.29
CA GLY A 78 7.20 7.08 18.15
C GLY A 78 6.81 6.14 17.01
N MET A 79 7.04 4.83 17.12
CA MET A 79 6.55 3.87 16.12
C MET A 79 5.03 3.69 16.27
N VAL A 80 4.30 4.07 15.22
CA VAL A 80 2.85 3.85 15.12
C VAL A 80 2.59 2.41 14.69
N ASP A 81 1.57 1.76 15.27
CA ASP A 81 1.18 0.39 14.97
C ASP A 81 -0.24 0.32 14.40
N SER A 82 -0.36 0.59 13.11
CA SER A 82 -1.62 0.45 12.36
C SER A 82 -1.93 -1.00 11.97
N HIS A 83 -0.95 -1.91 12.07
CA HIS A 83 -1.04 -3.30 11.61
C HIS A 83 -1.41 -4.28 12.74
N GLY A 84 -1.42 -3.84 13.99
CA GLY A 84 -1.74 -4.65 15.17
C GLY A 84 -0.57 -5.48 15.71
N TYR A 85 0.66 -5.15 15.32
CA TYR A 85 1.85 -5.90 15.71
C TYR A 85 2.18 -5.78 17.20
N GLY A 86 1.95 -4.65 17.85
CA GLY A 86 2.13 -4.47 19.28
C GLY A 86 1.27 -5.45 20.09
N ARG A 87 0.05 -5.71 19.61
CA ARG A 87 -0.83 -6.75 20.17
C ARG A 87 -0.35 -8.15 19.83
N ALA A 88 0.13 -8.38 18.60
CA ALA A 88 0.49 -9.70 18.12
C ALA A 88 1.88 -10.19 18.56
N PHE A 89 2.76 -9.28 18.96
CA PHE A 89 4.16 -9.54 19.32
C PHE A 89 4.54 -8.86 20.66
N PRO A 90 3.86 -9.20 21.77
CA PRO A 90 4.05 -8.52 23.06
C PRO A 90 5.44 -8.75 23.69
N GLU A 91 6.19 -9.76 23.23
CA GLU A 91 7.50 -10.16 23.77
C GLU A 91 8.69 -9.63 22.95
N GLY A 92 8.43 -8.93 21.85
CA GLY A 92 9.46 -8.35 20.99
C GLY A 92 8.92 -8.09 19.60
N MET A 93 9.10 -6.88 19.10
CA MET A 93 8.48 -6.44 17.85
C MET A 93 9.29 -6.94 16.65
N PRO A 94 8.64 -7.41 15.57
CA PRO A 94 9.31 -7.69 14.32
C PRO A 94 10.08 -6.47 13.85
N PHE A 95 11.33 -6.71 13.44
CA PHE A 95 12.23 -5.69 12.91
C PHE A 95 12.91 -6.20 11.62
N GLY A 96 13.68 -5.33 10.97
CA GLY A 96 14.50 -5.68 9.80
C GLY A 96 13.76 -6.51 8.77
N VAL A 97 14.29 -7.70 8.48
CA VAL A 97 13.75 -8.60 7.43
C VAL A 97 12.42 -9.24 7.82
N GLU A 98 12.20 -9.57 9.09
CA GLU A 98 10.94 -10.14 9.59
C GLU A 98 9.81 -9.10 9.46
N ARG A 99 10.09 -7.84 9.82
CA ARG A 99 9.12 -6.74 9.69
C ARG A 99 8.72 -6.52 8.23
N GLN A 100 9.70 -6.44 7.33
CA GLN A 100 9.44 -6.25 5.91
C GLN A 100 8.61 -7.40 5.31
N ALA A 101 8.87 -8.65 5.73
CA ALA A 101 8.10 -9.81 5.30
C ALA A 101 6.64 -9.76 5.81
N LEU A 102 6.44 -9.36 7.06
CA LEU A 102 5.11 -9.18 7.64
C LEU A 102 4.36 -8.01 7.00
N ASP A 103 5.01 -6.88 6.75
CA ASP A 103 4.39 -5.73 6.08
C ASP A 103 3.95 -6.09 4.66
N LEU A 104 4.79 -6.79 3.89
CA LEU A 104 4.38 -7.33 2.59
C LEU A 104 3.17 -8.27 2.70
N ALA A 105 3.19 -9.19 3.67
CA ALA A 105 2.06 -10.11 3.87
C ALA A 105 0.79 -9.37 4.29
N TRP A 106 0.91 -8.32 5.09
CA TRP A 106 -0.19 -7.47 5.51
C TRP A 106 -0.79 -6.74 4.31
N SER A 107 0.02 -6.11 3.46
CA SER A 107 -0.44 -5.43 2.23
C SER A 107 -1.11 -6.41 1.26
N LEU A 108 -0.52 -7.61 1.07
CA LEU A 108 -1.13 -8.68 0.27
C LEU A 108 -2.47 -9.12 0.86
N GLY A 109 -2.54 -9.29 2.19
CA GLY A 109 -3.78 -9.59 2.91
C GLY A 109 -4.83 -8.51 2.69
N ARG A 110 -4.47 -7.23 2.79
CA ARG A 110 -5.38 -6.10 2.56
C ARG A 110 -5.94 -6.10 1.14
N ARG A 111 -5.07 -6.25 0.14
CA ARG A 111 -5.40 -6.12 -1.28
C ARG A 111 -6.11 -7.34 -1.86
N LEU A 112 -5.84 -8.51 -1.31
CA LEU A 112 -6.42 -9.78 -1.75
C LEU A 112 -7.48 -10.29 -0.76
N TYR A 113 -8.00 -9.42 0.11
CA TYR A 113 -9.07 -9.73 1.08
C TYR A 113 -8.77 -10.95 1.96
N GLY A 114 -7.52 -11.06 2.38
CA GLY A 114 -6.98 -12.10 3.24
C GLY A 114 -6.64 -11.62 4.65
N ALA A 115 -5.80 -12.41 5.32
CA ALA A 115 -5.36 -12.16 6.68
C ALA A 115 -3.96 -12.74 6.91
N VAL A 116 -3.26 -12.23 7.93
CA VAL A 116 -1.97 -12.75 8.38
C VAL A 116 -2.16 -13.46 9.72
N VAL A 117 -1.57 -14.63 9.86
CA VAL A 117 -1.48 -15.36 11.12
C VAL A 117 -0.03 -15.43 11.53
N THR A 118 0.31 -14.82 12.66
CA THR A 118 1.68 -14.79 13.17
C THR A 118 2.16 -16.19 13.59
N ASP A 119 3.44 -16.30 13.91
CA ASP A 119 4.06 -17.55 14.36
C ASP A 119 3.52 -17.98 15.74
N ALA A 120 3.14 -17.00 16.57
CA ALA A 120 2.40 -17.21 17.82
C ALA A 120 0.91 -17.54 17.60
N GLY A 121 0.42 -17.56 16.36
CA GLY A 121 -0.98 -17.88 16.03
C GLY A 121 -1.96 -16.72 16.17
N VAL A 122 -1.48 -15.49 16.38
CA VAL A 122 -2.33 -14.29 16.43
C VAL A 122 -2.77 -13.94 15.01
N ARG A 123 -4.07 -13.70 14.83
CA ARG A 123 -4.64 -13.29 13.53
C ARG A 123 -4.70 -11.76 13.44
N LEU A 124 -4.22 -11.26 12.31
CA LEU A 124 -4.29 -9.87 11.86
C LEU A 124 -5.19 -9.85 10.61
N GLU A 125 -6.20 -9.00 10.60
CA GLU A 125 -7.16 -8.87 9.49
C GLU A 125 -7.06 -7.45 8.91
N PRO A 126 -6.19 -7.24 7.92
CA PRO A 126 -6.03 -5.93 7.29
C PRO A 126 -7.37 -5.46 6.72
N HIS A 127 -7.79 -4.23 7.06
CA HIS A 127 -9.01 -3.68 6.50
C HIS A 127 -8.74 -3.14 5.08
N PRO A 128 -9.52 -3.53 4.05
CA PRO A 128 -9.20 -3.25 2.64
C PRO A 128 -9.02 -1.76 2.33
N PHE A 129 -9.82 -0.91 3.00
CA PHE A 129 -9.84 0.54 2.81
C PHE A 129 -9.01 1.32 3.84
N GLN A 130 -8.16 0.65 4.64
CA GLN A 130 -7.31 1.35 5.61
C GLN A 130 -6.27 2.24 4.94
N VAL A 131 -5.70 1.77 3.82
CA VAL A 131 -4.82 2.56 2.95
C VAL A 131 -5.65 3.08 1.79
N ARG A 132 -5.92 4.39 1.78
CA ARG A 132 -6.83 5.02 0.82
C ARG A 132 -6.09 5.79 -0.27
N ASP A 133 -4.85 6.16 0.01
CA ASP A 133 -4.07 7.05 -0.83
C ASP A 133 -3.64 6.34 -2.10
N LEU A 134 -3.76 7.06 -3.22
CA LEU A 134 -3.37 6.61 -4.54
C LEU A 134 -2.48 7.66 -5.20
N THR A 135 -1.54 7.22 -6.01
CA THR A 135 -0.72 8.09 -6.86
C THR A 135 -0.89 7.71 -8.31
N VAL A 136 -1.24 8.67 -9.16
CA VAL A 136 -1.15 8.48 -10.62
C VAL A 136 0.23 8.94 -11.07
N VAL A 137 1.07 7.99 -11.49
CA VAL A 137 2.40 8.29 -12.04
C VAL A 137 2.28 8.40 -13.55
N SER A 138 2.61 9.58 -14.09
CA SER A 138 2.36 9.92 -15.49
C SER A 138 3.59 10.55 -16.17
N PRO A 139 3.79 10.31 -17.47
CA PRO A 139 4.77 11.06 -18.26
C PRO A 139 4.31 12.48 -18.61
N HIS A 140 3.08 12.87 -18.23
CA HIS A 140 2.44 14.11 -18.68
C HIS A 140 1.98 14.95 -17.49
N ALA A 141 2.61 16.11 -17.30
CA ALA A 141 2.19 17.11 -16.34
C ALA A 141 1.14 18.06 -16.94
N LEU A 142 0.06 18.26 -16.21
CA LEU A 142 -0.96 19.26 -16.51
C LEU A 142 -0.54 20.62 -15.93
N ALA A 143 -1.03 21.69 -16.55
CA ALA A 143 -1.02 22.99 -15.90
C ALA A 143 -2.04 23.00 -14.74
N PRO A 144 -1.81 23.78 -13.67
CA PRO A 144 -2.72 23.86 -12.53
C PRO A 144 -4.17 24.18 -12.92
N GLU A 145 -4.37 25.13 -13.85
CA GLU A 145 -5.69 25.56 -14.30
C GLU A 145 -6.37 24.49 -15.16
N SER A 146 -5.59 23.70 -15.91
CA SER A 146 -6.11 22.56 -16.67
C SER A 146 -6.55 21.43 -15.73
N LEU A 147 -5.81 21.18 -14.64
CA LEU A 147 -6.24 20.22 -13.63
C LEU A 147 -7.54 20.68 -12.95
N ALA A 148 -7.64 21.95 -12.56
CA ALA A 148 -8.86 22.49 -11.96
C ALA A 148 -10.07 22.34 -12.90
N GLN A 149 -9.89 22.62 -14.20
CA GLN A 149 -10.95 22.42 -15.21
C GLN A 149 -11.34 20.96 -15.39
N LEU A 150 -10.36 20.04 -15.33
CA LEU A 150 -10.60 18.60 -15.41
C LEU A 150 -11.41 18.09 -14.22
N LEU A 151 -11.10 18.58 -13.01
CA LEU A 151 -11.75 18.15 -11.78
C LEU A 151 -13.15 18.73 -11.61
N ALA A 152 -13.40 19.96 -12.06
CA ALA A 152 -14.63 20.71 -11.79
C ALA A 152 -15.96 19.94 -12.02
N PRO A 153 -16.12 19.07 -13.04
CA PRO A 153 -17.33 18.27 -13.20
C PRO A 153 -17.56 17.21 -12.11
N LEU A 154 -16.47 16.64 -11.56
CA LEU A 154 -16.51 15.61 -10.53
C LEU A 154 -16.45 16.22 -9.13
N GLU A 155 -15.64 17.25 -8.97
CA GLU A 155 -15.25 17.88 -7.71
C GLU A 155 -15.41 19.42 -7.83
N PRO A 156 -16.65 19.95 -7.84
CA PRO A 156 -16.92 21.37 -8.06
C PRO A 156 -16.41 22.28 -6.94
N ASP A 157 -16.22 21.72 -5.74
CA ASP A 157 -15.72 22.44 -4.57
C ASP A 157 -14.19 22.34 -4.43
N ALA A 158 -13.50 21.70 -5.39
CA ALA A 158 -12.05 21.62 -5.40
C ALA A 158 -11.40 22.99 -5.58
N GLN A 159 -10.37 23.29 -4.79
CA GLN A 159 -9.68 24.57 -4.76
C GLN A 159 -8.22 24.39 -5.10
N LEU A 160 -7.72 25.14 -6.09
CA LEU A 160 -6.30 25.20 -6.36
C LEU A 160 -5.62 26.01 -5.25
N ASP A 161 -4.60 25.44 -4.63
CA ASP A 161 -3.92 26.07 -3.50
C ASP A 161 -3.04 27.23 -3.96
N GLU A 162 -3.10 28.34 -3.23
CA GLU A 162 -2.25 29.50 -3.50
C GLU A 162 -0.83 29.26 -2.98
N VAL A 163 0.15 29.30 -3.89
CA VAL A 163 1.57 29.29 -3.52
C VAL A 163 2.11 30.73 -3.58
N PRO A 164 2.72 31.24 -2.49
CA PRO A 164 3.31 32.57 -2.46
C PRO A 164 4.28 32.84 -3.64
N GLU A 165 4.27 34.07 -4.16
CA GLU A 165 5.04 34.45 -5.35
C GLU A 165 6.57 34.34 -5.16
N ASP A 166 7.05 34.35 -3.92
CA ASP A 166 8.47 34.30 -3.56
C ASP A 166 9.02 32.86 -3.42
N VAL A 167 8.17 31.84 -3.57
CA VAL A 167 8.55 30.43 -3.48
C VAL A 167 8.76 29.82 -4.86
N VAL A 168 9.91 29.17 -5.06
CA VAL A 168 10.17 28.38 -6.27
C VAL A 168 9.21 27.19 -6.29
N ARG A 169 8.27 27.18 -7.26
CA ARG A 169 7.31 26.08 -7.41
C ARG A 169 7.99 24.83 -7.98
N SER A 170 8.13 23.80 -7.17
CA SER A 170 8.48 22.43 -7.62
C SER A 170 7.24 21.59 -7.97
N GLY A 171 6.05 22.11 -7.71
CA GLY A 171 4.76 21.44 -7.86
C GLY A 171 3.61 22.39 -7.51
N TYR A 172 2.40 21.84 -7.46
CA TYR A 172 1.18 22.54 -7.04
C TYR A 172 0.19 21.54 -6.41
N SER A 173 -0.80 22.04 -5.69
CA SER A 173 -1.79 21.18 -5.03
C SER A 173 -3.20 21.71 -5.19
N VAL A 174 -4.16 20.78 -5.12
CA VAL A 174 -5.60 21.05 -5.12
C VAL A 174 -6.18 20.43 -3.85
N THR A 175 -6.91 21.22 -3.07
CA THR A 175 -7.64 20.77 -1.90
C THR A 175 -9.07 20.44 -2.29
N ILE A 176 -9.52 19.23 -1.97
CA ILE A 176 -10.89 18.77 -2.20
C ILE A 176 -11.54 18.56 -0.83
N PRO A 177 -12.45 19.44 -0.39
CA PRO A 177 -13.04 19.35 0.94
C PRO A 177 -13.92 18.12 1.08
N LEU A 178 -13.83 17.49 2.25
CA LEU A 178 -14.73 16.43 2.72
C LEU A 178 -15.55 16.97 3.91
N PRO A 179 -16.62 16.26 4.33
CA PRO A 179 -17.28 16.53 5.61
C PRO A 179 -16.31 16.46 6.79
N GLU A 180 -16.74 16.95 7.96
CA GLU A 180 -16.02 16.77 9.24
C GLU A 180 -14.60 17.39 9.30
N ALA A 181 -14.33 18.39 8.47
CA ALA A 181 -13.01 19.02 8.35
C ALA A 181 -11.90 18.08 7.86
N GLU A 182 -12.28 17.02 7.15
CA GLU A 182 -11.37 16.19 6.36
C GLU A 182 -11.19 16.78 4.96
N GLU A 183 -10.15 16.34 4.25
CA GLU A 183 -9.91 16.72 2.86
C GLU A 183 -9.16 15.64 2.08
N ILE A 184 -9.31 15.64 0.76
CA ILE A 184 -8.39 14.96 -0.15
C ILE A 184 -7.44 16.01 -0.68
N ALA A 185 -6.15 15.87 -0.36
CA ALA A 185 -5.09 16.68 -0.93
C ALA A 185 -4.58 16.00 -2.21
N LEU A 186 -4.76 16.67 -3.35
CA LEU A 186 -4.16 16.27 -4.62
C LEU A 186 -2.88 17.06 -4.84
N ARG A 187 -1.72 16.41 -4.68
CA ARG A 187 -0.40 17.03 -4.83
C ARG A 187 0.21 16.61 -6.16
N VAL A 188 0.68 17.57 -6.94
CA VAL A 188 1.30 17.35 -8.24
C VAL A 188 2.76 17.78 -8.18
N GLY A 189 3.66 16.84 -8.43
CA GLY A 189 5.10 17.07 -8.29
C GLY A 189 5.93 16.06 -9.06
N ARG A 190 7.26 16.21 -8.97
CA ARG A 190 8.17 15.23 -9.59
C ARG A 190 7.97 13.86 -8.98
N SER A 191 8.02 12.83 -9.81
CA SER A 191 7.78 11.47 -9.35
C SER A 191 8.81 10.98 -8.35
N SER A 192 8.32 10.23 -7.36
CA SER A 192 9.08 9.44 -6.41
C SER A 192 9.67 8.16 -7.03
N ARG A 193 9.26 7.80 -8.25
CA ARG A 193 9.73 6.65 -9.03
C ARG A 193 9.42 5.32 -8.33
N PRO A 194 8.13 4.96 -8.20
CA PRO A 194 7.74 3.75 -7.48
C PRO A 194 8.39 2.51 -8.10
N THR A 195 8.83 1.59 -7.24
CA THR A 195 9.53 0.35 -7.61
C THR A 195 8.80 -0.45 -8.69
N ALA A 196 7.46 -0.48 -8.64
CA ALA A 196 6.63 -1.22 -9.58
C ALA A 196 6.77 -0.74 -11.03
N LEU A 197 7.21 0.51 -11.22
CA LEU A 197 7.39 1.13 -12.53
C LEU A 197 8.87 1.28 -12.92
N SER A 198 9.80 0.73 -12.12
CA SER A 198 11.26 0.88 -12.33
C SER A 198 11.79 0.35 -13.68
N ALA A 199 11.01 -0.50 -14.36
CA ALA A 199 11.36 -1.00 -15.69
C ALA A 199 11.03 -0.01 -16.84
N LEU A 200 10.27 1.05 -16.55
CA LEU A 200 9.85 2.05 -17.52
C LEU A 200 10.86 3.20 -17.57
N ASP A 201 11.32 3.54 -18.77
CA ASP A 201 12.34 4.56 -19.01
C ASP A 201 11.85 5.99 -18.71
N TRP A 202 10.58 6.27 -18.98
CA TRP A 202 9.98 7.59 -18.78
C TRP A 202 9.75 7.96 -17.31
N VAL A 203 9.85 7.02 -16.37
CA VAL A 203 9.61 7.26 -14.93
C VAL A 203 10.62 8.23 -14.32
N GLU A 204 11.83 8.32 -14.90
CA GLU A 204 12.87 9.23 -14.43
C GLU A 204 12.43 10.71 -14.41
N ASP A 205 11.60 11.08 -15.39
CA ASP A 205 11.09 12.45 -15.60
C ASP A 205 9.57 12.56 -15.39
N ALA A 206 8.97 11.53 -14.78
CA ALA A 206 7.53 11.48 -14.54
C ALA A 206 7.06 12.52 -13.50
N VAL A 207 5.76 12.75 -13.52
CA VAL A 207 5.01 13.52 -12.52
C VAL A 207 4.13 12.56 -11.71
N ASP A 208 4.05 12.79 -10.41
CA ASP A 208 3.13 12.12 -9.51
C ASP A 208 1.94 13.05 -9.25
N TYR A 209 0.73 12.48 -9.35
CA TYR A 209 -0.52 13.05 -8.86
C TYR A 209 -0.92 12.26 -7.61
N GLU A 210 -0.42 12.68 -6.46
CA GLU A 210 -0.66 12.04 -5.17
C GLU A 210 -2.01 12.48 -4.62
N LEU A 211 -2.94 11.55 -4.44
CA LEU A 211 -4.24 11.74 -3.79
C LEU A 211 -4.15 11.22 -2.36
N VAL A 212 -4.08 12.13 -1.40
CA VAL A 212 -3.86 11.83 0.02
C VAL A 212 -5.11 12.16 0.82
N HIS A 213 -5.63 11.20 1.59
CA HIS A 213 -6.69 11.47 2.54
C HIS A 213 -6.12 12.11 3.81
N LEU A 214 -6.52 13.35 4.10
CA LEU A 214 -6.18 14.04 5.34
C LEU A 214 -7.37 13.94 6.29
N THR A 215 -7.24 13.07 7.29
CA THR A 215 -8.22 12.87 8.35
C THR A 215 -8.22 14.04 9.32
N ALA A 216 -9.37 14.28 9.96
CA ALA A 216 -9.48 15.32 10.99
C ALA A 216 -8.68 14.95 12.25
N ASP A 217 -8.59 13.65 12.54
CA ASP A 217 -7.75 13.07 13.59
C ASP A 217 -6.59 12.27 12.96
N PRO A 218 -5.32 12.70 13.11
CA PRO A 218 -4.18 11.97 12.57
C PRO A 218 -3.95 10.61 13.23
N GLU A 219 -4.52 10.35 14.42
CA GLU A 219 -4.44 9.03 15.05
C GLU A 219 -5.30 7.98 14.34
N GLU A 220 -6.21 8.39 13.44
CA GLU A 220 -7.08 7.49 12.71
C GLU A 220 -6.32 6.50 11.81
N ASP A 221 -5.22 6.93 11.22
CA ASP A 221 -4.38 6.06 10.39
C ASP A 221 -3.68 4.95 11.21
N ALA A 222 -3.62 5.12 12.54
CA ALA A 222 -3.11 4.13 13.47
C ALA A 222 -4.14 3.07 13.88
N ILE A 223 -5.41 3.20 13.45
CA ILE A 223 -6.47 2.29 13.87
C ILE A 223 -6.31 0.92 13.19
N GLU A 224 -6.02 -0.11 13.99
CA GLU A 224 -5.98 -1.52 13.54
C GLU A 224 -7.38 -2.03 13.15
N VAL A 225 -8.37 -1.81 14.01
CA VAL A 225 -9.74 -2.33 13.83
C VAL A 225 -10.72 -1.16 13.84
N PRO A 226 -11.14 -0.66 12.66
CA PRO A 226 -12.05 0.47 12.57
C PRO A 226 -13.45 0.12 13.10
N SER A 227 -14.14 1.15 13.59
CA SER A 227 -15.58 1.07 13.81
C SER A 227 -16.32 0.95 12.46
N SER A 228 -17.56 0.51 12.46
CA SER A 228 -18.37 0.44 11.24
C SER A 228 -18.52 1.81 10.55
N GLU A 229 -18.67 2.88 11.32
CA GLU A 229 -18.75 4.26 10.82
C GLU A 229 -17.43 4.68 10.15
N THR A 230 -16.29 4.42 10.81
CA THR A 230 -14.95 4.67 10.26
C THR A 230 -14.72 3.87 8.97
N SER A 231 -15.10 2.58 8.95
CA SER A 231 -15.00 1.71 7.78
C SER A 231 -15.80 2.22 6.58
N GLU A 232 -17.05 2.65 6.80
CA GLU A 232 -17.91 3.21 5.75
C GLU A 232 -17.34 4.51 5.19
N ARG A 233 -16.80 5.38 6.06
CA ARG A 233 -16.13 6.60 5.65
C ARG A 233 -14.86 6.32 4.83
N TRP A 234 -14.01 5.40 5.30
CA TRP A 234 -12.83 4.97 4.54
C TRP A 234 -13.18 4.45 3.15
N GLN A 235 -14.22 3.61 3.06
CA GLN A 235 -14.70 3.10 1.78
C GLN A 235 -15.16 4.23 0.86
N HIS A 236 -15.95 5.17 1.37
CA HIS A 236 -16.47 6.29 0.59
C HIS A 236 -15.34 7.18 0.05
N VAL A 237 -14.37 7.50 0.90
CA VAL A 237 -13.19 8.29 0.53
C VAL A 237 -12.34 7.54 -0.50
N TYR A 238 -12.07 6.25 -0.30
CA TYR A 238 -11.32 5.43 -1.25
C TYR A 238 -11.98 5.40 -2.64
N GLN A 239 -13.31 5.24 -2.70
CA GLN A 239 -14.06 5.29 -3.96
C GLN A 239 -14.03 6.67 -4.62
N ARG A 240 -13.96 7.76 -3.85
CA ARG A 240 -13.84 9.12 -4.39
C ARG A 240 -12.44 9.36 -4.94
N ILE A 241 -11.40 9.01 -4.18
CA ILE A 241 -10.00 9.02 -4.63
C ILE A 241 -9.85 8.17 -5.90
N GLY A 242 -10.44 6.98 -5.93
CA GLY A 242 -10.38 6.09 -7.07
C GLY A 242 -10.99 6.66 -8.35
N ARG A 243 -12.13 7.34 -8.25
CA ARG A 243 -12.74 8.05 -9.39
C ARG A 243 -11.86 9.18 -9.92
N ILE A 244 -11.22 9.94 -9.03
CA ILE A 244 -10.28 11.01 -9.43
C ILE A 244 -9.04 10.40 -10.09
N ALA A 245 -8.47 9.34 -9.50
CA ALA A 245 -7.30 8.64 -10.05
C ALA A 245 -7.60 8.06 -11.43
N GLY A 246 -8.78 7.45 -11.63
CA GLY A 246 -9.22 6.95 -12.93
C GLY A 246 -9.34 8.05 -13.98
N LEU A 247 -10.00 9.16 -13.64
CA LEU A 247 -10.12 10.34 -14.53
C LEU A 247 -8.74 10.87 -14.93
N LEU A 248 -7.81 10.97 -13.97
CA LEU A 248 -6.44 11.40 -14.22
C LEU A 248 -5.71 10.42 -15.13
N ALA A 249 -5.70 9.13 -14.81
CA ALA A 249 -5.02 8.10 -15.60
C ALA A 249 -5.55 8.03 -17.04
N GLU A 250 -6.86 8.20 -17.26
CA GLU A 250 -7.45 8.29 -18.59
C GLU A 250 -7.01 9.54 -19.36
N THR A 251 -6.82 10.67 -18.65
CA THR A 251 -6.52 11.97 -19.26
C THR A 251 -5.03 12.15 -19.54
N VAL A 252 -4.16 11.80 -18.58
CA VAL A 252 -2.72 12.02 -18.66
C VAL A 252 -1.93 10.74 -18.96
N GLY A 253 -2.61 9.59 -19.03
CA GLY A 253 -1.95 8.29 -19.14
C GLY A 253 -1.16 7.92 -17.88
N GLY A 254 -0.42 6.81 -17.96
CA GLY A 254 0.42 6.33 -16.87
C GLY A 254 -0.23 5.19 -16.06
N TYR A 255 0.19 5.05 -14.81
CA TYR A 255 -0.22 3.95 -13.93
C TYR A 255 -0.61 4.48 -12.55
N VAL A 256 -1.54 3.77 -11.90
CA VAL A 256 -1.94 4.06 -10.52
C VAL A 256 -1.20 3.11 -9.59
N VAL A 257 -0.62 3.66 -8.52
CA VAL A 257 -0.01 2.91 -7.42
C VAL A 257 -0.67 3.31 -6.10
N ASP A 258 -0.84 2.38 -5.18
CA ASP A 258 -1.21 2.72 -3.81
C ASP A 258 -0.01 3.18 -2.98
N LEU A 259 -0.25 3.68 -1.78
CA LEU A 259 0.79 4.14 -0.84
C LEU A 259 1.83 3.06 -0.51
N GLU A 260 1.44 1.79 -0.59
CA GLU A 260 2.32 0.65 -0.30
C GLU A 260 3.14 0.22 -1.54
N GLY A 261 2.95 0.88 -2.68
CA GLY A 261 3.73 0.71 -3.90
C GLY A 261 3.19 -0.36 -4.86
N PHE A 262 1.96 -0.82 -4.67
CA PHE A 262 1.34 -1.82 -5.55
C PHE A 262 0.54 -1.15 -6.66
N LEU A 263 0.67 -1.66 -7.89
CA LEU A 263 -0.14 -1.24 -9.03
C LEU A 263 -1.62 -1.53 -8.80
N VAL A 264 -2.46 -0.54 -9.10
CA VAL A 264 -3.91 -0.62 -9.01
C VAL A 264 -4.47 -0.43 -10.41
N ASP A 265 -5.38 -1.30 -10.82
CA ASP A 265 -6.16 -1.08 -12.04
C ASP A 265 -7.27 -0.06 -11.72
N PRO A 266 -7.36 1.07 -12.44
CA PRO A 266 -8.45 2.04 -12.25
C PRO A 266 -9.85 1.44 -12.36
N SER A 267 -10.02 0.35 -13.09
CA SER A 267 -11.29 -0.35 -13.23
C SER A 267 -11.72 -1.11 -11.95
N ASP A 268 -10.77 -1.44 -11.08
CA ASP A 268 -11.03 -2.02 -9.75
C ASP A 268 -11.48 -0.98 -8.71
N LEU A 269 -11.44 0.31 -9.07
CA LEU A 269 -11.73 1.44 -8.18
C LEU A 269 -13.14 2.02 -8.35
N ALA A 270 -13.91 1.53 -9.32
CA ALA A 270 -15.22 2.05 -9.73
C ALA A 270 -16.41 1.37 -9.04
#